data_AF-A0A950L0M7-F1
#
_entry.id   AF-A0A950L0M7-F1
#
_cell.length_a   1.000
_cell.length_b   1.000
_cell.length_c   1.000
_cell.angle_alpha   90.00
_cell.angle_beta   90.00
_cell.angle_gamma   90.00
#
_symmetry.space_group_name_H-M   'P 1'
#
loop_
_entity.id
_entity.type
_entity.pdbx_description
1 polymer ?
#
loop_
_entity_poly.entity_id
_entity_poly.type
_entity_poly.pdbx_seq_one_letter_code
_entity_poly.pdbx_strand_id
1 'polypeptide(L)'
;MIRHERTAHARGRFKALVASVVLAVVALGAAAGAGAKINDGVHVWLSGGRVAAEFHSGVLLRWPMAADLRAVAAHATFPVVFPAGIPGGSRTDLVTAAPLDRPSFIVVFFHHGARFKEGFALLDPAVVSTTDALPNAATQIGAKASISWRQGGEIIAVPSDVSAADLARIKAATARLSPAQSLAAIEAAAPSLRVIGVTVRLEIAERYARSDGRSVLVGEQYLPTVLRLASASKPLLDNRVVRFRNFRPVNQRIIRTTDEPITEIAVPAAGVRAIAAVLRAPENRTGCRCEIVFDPLDSGTYQMWKIPLAPSGKVTKYVVNALAFAVRAE
;
A
#
# COMPACT_ATOMS: atom_id res chain seq x y z
N MET A 1 0.19 32.96 22.47
CA MET A 1 -0.68 32.73 21.30
C MET A 1 0.00 31.84 20.24
N ILE A 2 0.59 30.68 20.62
CA ILE A 2 1.49 29.87 19.75
C ILE A 2 1.08 28.37 19.73
N ARG A 3 0.02 27.97 20.46
CA ARG A 3 -0.40 26.56 20.60
C ARG A 3 -1.40 26.07 19.55
N HIS A 4 -1.99 26.95 18.72
CA HIS A 4 -2.97 26.55 17.70
C HIS A 4 -2.39 26.34 16.29
N GLU A 5 -1.21 26.86 15.97
CA GLU A 5 -0.59 26.70 14.65
C GLU A 5 0.07 25.32 14.44
N ARG A 6 0.60 24.70 15.52
CA ARG A 6 1.29 23.40 15.43
C ARG A 6 0.35 22.21 15.21
N THR A 7 -0.88 22.27 15.69
CA THR A 7 -1.90 21.22 15.48
C THR A 7 -2.49 21.25 14.06
N ALA A 8 -2.56 22.42 13.44
CA ALA A 8 -2.93 22.57 12.03
C ALA A 8 -1.84 22.03 11.08
N HIS A 9 -0.56 22.26 11.39
CA HIS A 9 0.57 21.75 10.60
C HIS A 9 0.74 20.21 10.64
N ALA A 10 0.48 19.56 11.79
CA ALA A 10 0.55 18.10 11.90
C ALA A 10 -0.59 17.39 11.14
N ARG A 11 -1.81 17.95 11.17
CA ARG A 11 -2.95 17.47 10.36
C ARG A 11 -2.75 17.77 8.87
N GLY A 12 -2.11 18.88 8.53
CA GLY A 12 -1.77 19.24 7.14
C GLY A 12 -0.75 18.29 6.51
N ARG A 13 0.27 17.85 7.25
CA ARG A 13 1.30 16.92 6.75
C ARG A 13 0.82 15.49 6.59
N PHE A 14 -0.09 15.01 7.44
CA PHE A 14 -0.70 13.70 7.25
C PHE A 14 -1.66 13.68 6.05
N LYS A 15 -2.40 14.79 5.81
CA LYS A 15 -3.20 14.97 4.59
C LYS A 15 -2.33 15.12 3.33
N ALA A 16 -1.17 15.77 3.42
CA ALA A 16 -0.21 15.86 2.32
C ALA A 16 0.48 14.53 1.99
N LEU A 17 0.69 13.66 2.99
CA LEU A 17 1.29 12.33 2.79
C LEU A 17 0.31 11.33 2.19
N VAL A 18 -0.97 11.40 2.60
CA VAL A 18 -2.06 10.71 1.88
C VAL A 18 -2.15 11.24 0.45
N ALA A 19 -1.98 12.56 0.24
CA ALA A 19 -1.90 13.14 -1.10
C ALA A 19 -0.67 12.67 -1.92
N SER A 20 0.40 12.16 -1.29
CA SER A 20 1.63 11.74 -1.99
C SER A 20 1.66 10.26 -2.39
N VAL A 21 0.98 9.37 -1.67
CA VAL A 21 0.73 8.00 -2.18
C VAL A 21 -0.41 8.02 -3.20
N VAL A 22 -1.30 9.00 -3.07
CA VAL A 22 -2.25 9.38 -4.11
C VAL A 22 -1.53 9.97 -5.34
N LEU A 23 -0.23 10.33 -5.33
CA LEU A 23 0.48 10.77 -6.56
C LEU A 23 0.76 9.64 -7.57
N ALA A 24 0.53 8.37 -7.25
CA ALA A 24 0.42 7.33 -8.29
C ALA A 24 -0.98 7.31 -8.96
N VAL A 25 -1.95 8.05 -8.40
CA VAL A 25 -3.37 8.19 -8.81
C VAL A 25 -3.89 9.63 -8.55
N VAL A 26 -3.42 10.66 -9.28
CA VAL A 26 -3.89 12.09 -9.25
C VAL A 26 -3.83 12.65 -10.69
N ALA A 27 -4.77 13.40 -11.31
CA ALA A 27 -5.86 14.31 -10.87
C ALA A 27 -7.10 14.31 -11.83
N LEU A 28 -8.20 14.97 -11.42
CA LEU A 28 -9.62 14.89 -11.86
C LEU A 28 -10.21 16.24 -12.33
N GLY A 29 -11.45 16.31 -12.90
CA GLY A 29 -12.34 17.48 -12.67
C GLY A 29 -13.66 17.74 -13.44
N ALA A 30 -14.85 17.22 -13.03
CA ALA A 30 -16.27 17.60 -13.31
C ALA A 30 -17.22 16.94 -14.40
N ALA A 31 -18.45 16.60 -13.97
CA ALA A 31 -19.77 16.52 -14.68
C ALA A 31 -20.01 15.45 -15.78
N ALA A 32 -21.05 14.61 -15.80
CA ALA A 32 -22.34 14.50 -15.11
C ALA A 32 -22.82 13.05 -15.30
N GLY A 33 -23.41 12.37 -14.32
CA GLY A 33 -24.83 12.54 -14.01
C GLY A 33 -25.77 11.72 -14.92
N ALA A 34 -25.49 10.42 -15.18
CA ALA A 34 -26.50 9.49 -15.74
C ALA A 34 -26.20 7.98 -15.59
N GLY A 35 -24.99 7.54 -15.18
CA GLY A 35 -24.63 6.10 -15.21
C GLY A 35 -24.53 5.37 -13.86
N ALA A 36 -24.61 6.09 -12.73
CA ALA A 36 -24.18 5.57 -11.42
C ALA A 36 -24.95 4.36 -10.85
N LYS A 37 -26.04 3.92 -11.49
CA LYS A 37 -26.79 2.72 -11.09
C LYS A 37 -26.40 1.44 -11.84
N ILE A 38 -25.62 1.51 -12.92
CA ILE A 38 -25.41 0.36 -13.82
C ILE A 38 -24.06 -0.35 -13.57
N ASN A 39 -23.04 0.35 -13.06
CA ASN A 39 -21.65 -0.15 -13.08
C ASN A 39 -21.04 -0.47 -11.70
N ASP A 40 -21.85 -0.72 -10.67
CA ASP A 40 -21.42 -1.21 -9.34
C ASP A 40 -20.28 -0.43 -8.64
N GLY A 41 -19.97 0.79 -9.07
CA GLY A 41 -19.01 1.68 -8.41
C GLY A 41 -17.61 1.77 -9.03
N VAL A 42 -17.37 1.15 -10.20
CA VAL A 42 -16.22 1.47 -11.06
C VAL A 42 -16.62 1.41 -12.54
N HIS A 43 -16.09 2.32 -13.34
CA HIS A 43 -16.23 2.27 -14.79
C HIS A 43 -14.93 2.69 -15.47
N VAL A 44 -14.57 2.01 -16.57
CA VAL A 44 -13.29 2.17 -17.24
C VAL A 44 -13.52 2.38 -18.72
N TRP A 45 -12.79 3.32 -19.32
CA TRP A 45 -12.78 3.57 -20.76
C TRP A 45 -11.41 3.23 -21.33
N LEU A 46 -11.39 2.42 -22.37
CA LEU A 46 -10.20 2.16 -23.19
C LEU A 46 -10.45 2.72 -24.59
N SER A 47 -9.84 3.86 -24.90
CA SER A 47 -10.00 4.51 -26.22
C SER A 47 -8.71 5.19 -26.65
N GLY A 48 -8.37 5.07 -27.94
CA GLY A 48 -7.24 5.76 -28.57
C GLY A 48 -5.88 5.46 -27.92
N GLY A 49 -5.67 4.24 -27.41
CA GLY A 49 -4.45 3.88 -26.68
C GLY A 49 -4.34 4.54 -25.30
N ARG A 50 -5.47 4.95 -24.71
CA ARG A 50 -5.53 5.56 -23.38
C ARG A 50 -6.52 4.83 -22.49
N VAL A 51 -6.25 4.86 -21.18
CA VAL A 51 -7.15 4.35 -20.14
C VAL A 51 -7.62 5.47 -19.24
N ALA A 52 -8.94 5.56 -19.01
CA ALA A 52 -9.54 6.42 -18.00
C ALA A 52 -10.44 5.59 -17.09
N ALA A 53 -10.57 5.98 -15.82
CA ALA A 53 -11.46 5.30 -14.88
C ALA A 53 -12.21 6.28 -13.99
N GLU A 54 -13.38 5.87 -13.54
CA GLU A 54 -14.20 6.53 -12.52
C GLU A 54 -14.45 5.54 -11.39
N PHE A 55 -14.17 5.94 -10.13
CA PHE A 55 -14.40 5.12 -8.94
C PHE A 55 -15.40 5.80 -8.03
N HIS A 56 -16.29 5.01 -7.42
CA HIS A 56 -17.20 5.45 -6.36
C HIS A 56 -16.79 4.90 -5.00
N SER A 57 -16.15 3.73 -4.98
CA SER A 57 -15.62 3.11 -3.76
C SER A 57 -14.41 2.25 -4.08
N GLY A 58 -13.61 1.96 -3.06
CA GLY A 58 -12.46 1.08 -3.21
C GLY A 58 -11.61 1.02 -1.95
N VAL A 59 -10.52 0.27 -2.08
CA VAL A 59 -9.48 0.12 -1.07
C VAL A 59 -8.13 0.39 -1.70
N LEU A 60 -7.29 1.08 -0.94
CA LEU A 60 -5.86 1.20 -1.21
C LEU A 60 -5.12 0.48 -0.08
N LEU A 61 -4.21 -0.43 -0.46
CA LEU A 61 -3.43 -1.29 0.42
C LEU A 61 -1.95 -1.02 0.17
N ARG A 62 -1.27 -0.38 1.12
CA ARG A 62 0.19 -0.20 1.06
C ARG A 62 0.89 -1.41 1.65
N TRP A 63 1.99 -1.83 1.03
CA TRP A 63 2.77 -2.99 1.48
C TRP A 63 1.87 -4.21 1.75
N PRO A 64 1.08 -4.65 0.76
CA PRO A 64 0.13 -5.74 0.95
C PRO A 64 0.89 -7.04 1.25
N MET A 65 0.51 -7.72 2.32
CA MET A 65 1.02 -9.05 2.64
C MET A 65 0.31 -10.10 1.78
N ALA A 66 0.83 -11.33 1.76
CA ALA A 66 0.20 -12.45 1.03
C ALA A 66 -1.29 -12.62 1.36
N ALA A 67 -1.68 -12.50 2.63
CA ALA A 67 -3.08 -12.58 3.04
C ALA A 67 -3.97 -11.47 2.43
N ASP A 68 -3.42 -10.26 2.26
CA ASP A 68 -4.12 -9.14 1.64
C ASP A 68 -4.38 -9.42 0.15
N LEU A 69 -3.38 -9.98 -0.55
CA LEU A 69 -3.49 -10.36 -1.96
C LEU A 69 -4.51 -11.47 -2.19
N ARG A 70 -4.51 -12.51 -1.33
CA ARG A 70 -5.53 -13.56 -1.35
C ARG A 70 -6.92 -12.99 -1.15
N ALA A 71 -7.08 -12.09 -0.20
CA ALA A 71 -8.37 -11.46 0.08
C ALA A 71 -8.86 -10.64 -1.12
N VAL A 72 -7.99 -9.86 -1.77
CA VAL A 72 -8.35 -9.10 -2.97
C VAL A 72 -8.77 -10.03 -4.11
N ALA A 73 -8.00 -11.10 -4.37
CA ALA A 73 -8.30 -12.05 -5.44
C ALA A 73 -9.60 -12.84 -5.17
N ALA A 74 -9.83 -13.26 -3.92
CA ALA A 74 -10.99 -14.07 -3.55
C ALA A 74 -12.32 -13.31 -3.63
N HIS A 75 -12.31 -11.98 -3.43
CA HIS A 75 -13.52 -11.15 -3.53
C HIS A 75 -13.72 -10.56 -4.92
N ALA A 76 -12.77 -10.75 -5.84
CA ALA A 76 -12.88 -10.23 -7.19
C ALA A 76 -14.06 -10.89 -7.93
N THR A 77 -14.66 -10.11 -8.82
CA THR A 77 -15.80 -10.54 -9.67
C THR A 77 -15.36 -11.36 -10.88
N PHE A 78 -14.06 -11.49 -11.11
CA PHE A 78 -13.43 -12.18 -12.22
C PHE A 78 -12.24 -13.03 -11.73
N PRO A 79 -11.85 -14.09 -12.44
CA PRO A 79 -10.68 -14.89 -12.08
C PRO A 79 -9.40 -14.09 -12.34
N VAL A 80 -8.82 -13.53 -11.28
CA VAL A 80 -7.64 -12.66 -11.35
C VAL A 80 -6.39 -13.45 -11.75
N VAL A 81 -5.75 -13.07 -12.86
CA VAL A 81 -4.39 -13.53 -13.21
C VAL A 81 -3.43 -12.35 -13.04
N PHE A 82 -2.65 -12.38 -11.96
CA PHE A 82 -1.66 -11.34 -11.70
C PHE A 82 -0.53 -11.34 -12.74
N PRO A 83 0.04 -10.16 -13.09
CA PRO A 83 1.16 -10.08 -14.02
C PRO A 83 2.36 -10.89 -13.55
N ALA A 84 2.94 -11.68 -14.45
CA ALA A 84 4.13 -12.49 -14.21
C ALA A 84 5.29 -12.06 -15.12
N GLY A 85 6.48 -12.64 -14.92
CA GLY A 85 7.68 -12.23 -15.69
C GLY A 85 8.21 -10.84 -15.31
N ILE A 86 7.73 -10.30 -14.19
CA ILE A 86 8.26 -9.11 -13.53
C ILE A 86 9.73 -9.37 -13.12
N PRO A 87 10.64 -8.38 -13.23
CA PRO A 87 12.04 -8.57 -12.85
C PRO A 87 12.20 -9.18 -11.45
N GLY A 88 13.13 -10.14 -11.32
CA GLY A 88 13.40 -10.82 -10.05
C GLY A 88 13.82 -9.83 -8.95
N GLY A 89 13.29 -10.02 -7.74
CA GLY A 89 13.50 -9.10 -6.63
C GLY A 89 12.63 -7.83 -6.66
N SER A 90 11.65 -7.75 -7.57
CA SER A 90 10.60 -6.73 -7.48
C SER A 90 9.70 -6.97 -6.28
N ARG A 91 9.14 -5.90 -5.72
CA ARG A 91 8.24 -5.91 -4.57
C ARG A 91 6.89 -5.33 -4.93
N THR A 92 5.83 -5.88 -4.35
CA THR A 92 4.50 -5.25 -4.39
C THR A 92 4.41 -4.26 -3.24
N ASP A 93 4.37 -2.96 -3.55
CA ASP A 93 4.31 -1.90 -2.53
C ASP A 93 2.93 -1.24 -2.42
N LEU A 94 2.07 -1.42 -3.42
CA LEU A 94 0.73 -0.85 -3.46
C LEU A 94 -0.22 -1.74 -4.26
N VAL A 95 -1.39 -2.00 -3.68
CA VAL A 95 -2.55 -2.55 -4.40
C VAL A 95 -3.74 -1.62 -4.22
N THR A 96 -4.45 -1.34 -5.30
CA THR A 96 -5.73 -0.65 -5.27
C THR A 96 -6.79 -1.58 -5.83
N ALA A 97 -7.94 -1.70 -5.18
CA ALA A 97 -9.04 -2.52 -5.67
C ALA A 97 -10.36 -1.77 -5.54
N ALA A 98 -11.19 -1.86 -6.57
CA ALA A 98 -12.48 -1.19 -6.65
C ALA A 98 -13.48 -2.09 -7.40
N PRO A 99 -14.76 -2.10 -7.01
CA PRO A 99 -15.34 -1.56 -5.77
C PRO A 99 -14.80 -2.26 -4.50
N LEU A 100 -15.01 -1.65 -3.32
CA LEU A 100 -14.40 -2.08 -2.05
C LEU A 100 -14.69 -3.56 -1.69
N ASP A 101 -15.92 -4.02 -1.88
CA ASP A 101 -16.39 -5.31 -1.36
C ASP A 101 -16.41 -6.42 -2.42
N ARG A 102 -16.41 -6.06 -3.71
CA ARG A 102 -16.45 -6.99 -4.85
C ARG A 102 -15.64 -6.43 -6.02
N PRO A 103 -14.30 -6.45 -5.97
CA PRO A 103 -13.48 -5.77 -6.98
C PRO A 103 -13.74 -6.27 -8.41
N SER A 104 -13.97 -5.33 -9.33
CA SER A 104 -13.97 -5.54 -10.79
C SER A 104 -12.84 -4.77 -11.48
N PHE A 105 -12.05 -4.05 -10.69
CA PHE A 105 -10.87 -3.30 -11.07
C PHE A 105 -9.80 -3.49 -9.99
N ILE A 106 -8.62 -3.99 -10.36
CA ILE A 106 -7.49 -4.16 -9.45
C ILE A 106 -6.26 -3.53 -10.09
N VAL A 107 -5.53 -2.69 -9.37
CA VAL A 107 -4.21 -2.21 -9.77
C VAL A 107 -3.17 -2.74 -8.81
N VAL A 108 -2.12 -3.34 -9.35
CA VAL A 108 -0.96 -3.80 -8.60
C VAL A 108 0.26 -3.00 -9.05
N PHE A 109 0.97 -2.41 -8.10
CA PHE A 109 2.24 -1.73 -8.36
C PHE A 109 3.41 -2.59 -7.92
N PHE A 110 4.38 -2.72 -8.83
CA PHE A 110 5.64 -3.37 -8.59
C PHE A 110 6.77 -2.36 -8.60
N HIS A 111 7.72 -2.52 -7.68
CA HIS A 111 8.91 -1.69 -7.56
C HIS A 111 10.17 -2.55 -7.44
N HIS A 112 11.21 -2.21 -8.23
CA HIS A 112 12.54 -2.81 -8.16
C HIS A 112 13.61 -1.72 -8.29
N GLY A 113 13.89 -1.05 -7.17
CA GLY A 113 14.76 0.12 -7.15
C GLY A 113 14.34 1.18 -8.19
N ALA A 114 15.29 1.98 -8.65
CA ALA A 114 15.00 3.01 -9.66
C ALA A 114 14.71 2.45 -11.07
N ARG A 115 14.79 1.13 -11.28
CA ARG A 115 14.82 0.52 -12.62
C ARG A 115 13.47 0.04 -13.12
N PHE A 116 12.54 -0.26 -12.21
CA PHE A 116 11.21 -0.76 -12.57
C PHE A 116 10.22 -0.26 -11.54
N LYS A 117 9.23 0.51 -11.99
CA LYS A 117 8.16 1.03 -11.12
C LYS A 117 6.86 1.10 -11.91
N GLU A 118 6.24 -0.06 -12.07
CA GLU A 118 5.12 -0.22 -12.99
C GLU A 118 3.84 -0.63 -12.26
N GLY A 119 2.73 0.00 -12.66
CA GLY A 119 1.39 -0.35 -12.24
C GLY A 119 0.67 -1.12 -13.34
N PHE A 120 0.06 -2.25 -12.97
CA PHE A 120 -0.76 -3.06 -13.88
C PHE A 120 -2.20 -3.03 -13.41
N ALA A 121 -3.11 -2.58 -14.28
CA ALA A 121 -4.54 -2.64 -14.06
C ALA A 121 -5.09 -3.95 -14.63
N LEU A 122 -5.85 -4.67 -13.81
CA LEU A 122 -6.58 -5.89 -14.11
C LEU A 122 -8.07 -5.55 -14.08
N LEU A 123 -8.75 -5.79 -15.19
CA LEU A 123 -10.08 -5.28 -15.44
C LEU A 123 -11.02 -6.43 -15.79
N ASP A 124 -12.17 -6.47 -15.13
CA ASP A 124 -13.33 -7.21 -15.63
C ASP A 124 -13.80 -6.54 -16.93
N PRO A 125 -13.91 -7.28 -18.06
CA PRO A 125 -14.44 -6.72 -19.29
C PRO A 125 -15.83 -6.10 -19.14
N ALA A 126 -16.64 -6.54 -18.16
CA ALA A 126 -17.97 -6.00 -17.90
C ALA A 126 -17.97 -4.52 -17.46
N VAL A 127 -16.86 -4.02 -16.88
CA VAL A 127 -16.75 -2.62 -16.46
C VAL A 127 -16.04 -1.72 -17.47
N VAL A 128 -15.62 -2.29 -18.61
CA VAL A 128 -14.88 -1.57 -19.65
C VAL A 128 -15.81 -1.15 -20.77
N SER A 129 -15.97 0.16 -20.97
CA SER A 129 -16.56 0.71 -22.18
C SER A 129 -15.53 0.75 -23.31
N THR A 130 -15.95 0.24 -24.46
CA THR A 130 -15.20 0.30 -25.73
C THR A 130 -15.70 1.42 -26.65
N THR A 131 -16.51 2.35 -26.15
CA THR A 131 -16.94 3.51 -26.94
C THR A 131 -15.74 4.37 -27.36
N ASP A 132 -15.72 4.80 -28.63
CA ASP A 132 -14.60 5.57 -29.20
C ASP A 132 -14.32 6.89 -28.48
N ALA A 133 -15.31 7.46 -27.79
CA ALA A 133 -15.15 8.67 -27.01
C ALA A 133 -14.80 8.35 -25.55
N LEU A 134 -13.61 8.80 -25.16
CA LEU A 134 -13.28 9.10 -23.78
C LEU A 134 -14.34 10.08 -23.22
N PRO A 135 -14.88 9.89 -22.01
CA PRO A 135 -15.80 10.86 -21.41
C PRO A 135 -15.10 12.21 -21.25
N ASN A 136 -15.83 13.30 -21.06
CA ASN A 136 -15.22 14.63 -20.95
C ASN A 136 -14.03 14.63 -19.95
N ALA A 137 -12.94 15.35 -20.27
CA ALA A 137 -11.70 15.42 -19.46
C ALA A 137 -11.93 15.78 -17.99
N ALA A 138 -13.12 16.30 -17.74
CA ALA A 138 -13.63 16.69 -16.47
C ALA A 138 -14.04 15.46 -15.61
N THR A 139 -14.72 14.44 -16.11
CA THR A 139 -15.08 13.25 -15.29
C THR A 139 -13.95 12.24 -15.09
N GLN A 140 -12.85 12.37 -15.81
CA GLN A 140 -11.82 11.33 -15.88
C GLN A 140 -10.76 11.42 -14.80
N ILE A 141 -10.31 10.25 -14.36
CA ILE A 141 -8.97 10.11 -13.80
C ILE A 141 -8.00 9.91 -14.97
N GLY A 142 -7.17 10.94 -15.19
CA GLY A 142 -6.00 10.96 -16.07
C GLY A 142 -5.95 9.91 -17.17
N ALA A 143 -6.42 10.26 -18.36
CA ALA A 143 -6.23 9.42 -19.54
C ALA A 143 -4.73 9.31 -19.87
N LYS A 144 -4.10 8.25 -19.39
CA LYS A 144 -2.68 7.95 -19.64
C LYS A 144 -2.55 7.08 -20.87
N ALA A 145 -1.50 7.31 -21.64
CA ALA A 145 -1.13 6.39 -22.71
C ALA A 145 -0.89 5.01 -22.09
N SER A 146 -1.54 4.01 -22.66
CA SER A 146 -1.58 2.66 -22.11
C SER A 146 -1.59 1.63 -23.22
N ILE A 147 -0.94 0.50 -22.95
CA ILE A 147 -1.05 -0.70 -23.77
C ILE A 147 -1.94 -1.68 -23.02
N SER A 148 -2.93 -2.24 -23.71
CA SER A 148 -3.82 -3.24 -23.14
C SER A 148 -3.85 -4.52 -23.96
N TRP A 149 -4.12 -5.64 -23.30
CA TRP A 149 -4.37 -6.92 -23.95
C TRP A 149 -5.36 -7.75 -23.12
N ARG A 150 -5.96 -8.76 -23.75
CA ARG A 150 -6.79 -9.74 -23.05
C ARG A 150 -5.94 -10.90 -22.54
N GLN A 151 -6.18 -11.31 -21.31
CA GLN A 151 -5.56 -12.47 -20.70
C GLN A 151 -6.67 -13.36 -20.13
N GLY A 152 -6.95 -14.48 -20.80
CA GLY A 152 -8.13 -15.28 -20.48
C GLY A 152 -9.41 -14.43 -20.51
N GLY A 153 -10.09 -14.34 -19.37
CA GLY A 153 -11.32 -13.56 -19.22
C GLY A 153 -11.14 -12.09 -18.84
N GLU A 154 -9.92 -11.62 -18.54
CA GLU A 154 -9.68 -10.25 -18.05
C GLU A 154 -8.96 -9.37 -19.10
N ILE A 155 -9.00 -8.05 -18.90
CA ILE A 155 -8.17 -7.10 -19.64
C ILE A 155 -7.06 -6.61 -18.72
N ILE A 156 -5.81 -6.71 -19.18
CA ILE A 156 -4.67 -6.11 -18.51
C ILE A 156 -4.30 -4.83 -19.24
N ALA A 157 -4.15 -3.73 -18.50
CA ALA A 157 -3.69 -2.45 -19.01
C ALA A 157 -2.47 -1.95 -18.21
N VAL A 158 -1.47 -1.43 -18.92
CA VAL A 158 -0.21 -0.95 -18.35
C VAL A 158 0.18 0.38 -19.00
N PRO A 159 0.91 1.28 -18.32
CA PRO A 159 1.49 2.47 -18.95
C PRO A 159 2.29 2.14 -20.22
N SER A 160 2.23 3.03 -21.23
CA SER A 160 2.88 2.81 -22.53
C SER A 160 4.40 3.01 -22.53
N ASP A 161 4.97 3.50 -21.42
CA ASP A 161 6.41 3.72 -21.21
C ASP A 161 7.15 2.45 -20.75
N VAL A 162 6.43 1.36 -20.47
CA VAL A 162 7.05 0.03 -20.29
C VAL A 162 7.77 -0.40 -21.56
N SER A 163 9.03 -0.83 -21.42
CA SER A 163 9.83 -1.26 -22.56
C SER A 163 9.17 -2.41 -23.33
N ALA A 164 9.31 -2.41 -24.66
CA ALA A 164 8.72 -3.46 -25.50
C ALA A 164 9.22 -4.88 -25.11
N ALA A 165 10.48 -4.99 -24.69
CA ALA A 165 11.08 -6.24 -24.23
C ALA A 165 10.46 -6.71 -22.90
N ASP A 166 10.27 -5.81 -21.94
CA ASP A 166 9.61 -6.14 -20.67
C ASP A 166 8.15 -6.52 -20.90
N LEU A 167 7.43 -5.76 -21.73
CA LEU A 167 6.04 -6.03 -22.07
C LEU A 167 5.88 -7.41 -22.73
N ALA A 168 6.74 -7.74 -23.71
CA ALA A 168 6.70 -9.05 -24.38
C ALA A 168 6.96 -10.19 -23.40
N ARG A 169 7.97 -10.04 -22.51
CA ARG A 169 8.28 -11.02 -21.47
C ARG A 169 7.12 -11.20 -20.50
N ILE A 170 6.52 -10.10 -20.02
CA ILE A 170 5.41 -10.12 -19.07
C ILE A 170 4.17 -10.76 -19.69
N LYS A 171 3.81 -10.39 -20.92
CA LYS A 171 2.71 -11.02 -21.67
C LYS A 171 2.93 -12.52 -21.81
N ALA A 172 4.11 -12.94 -22.26
CA ALA A 172 4.41 -14.35 -22.47
C ALA A 172 4.42 -15.17 -21.17
N ALA A 173 4.92 -14.60 -20.07
CA ALA A 173 4.92 -15.26 -18.77
C ALA A 173 3.51 -15.36 -18.18
N THR A 174 2.74 -14.27 -18.21
CA THR A 174 1.38 -14.22 -17.66
C THR A 174 0.45 -15.17 -18.41
N ALA A 175 0.61 -15.30 -19.74
CA ALA A 175 -0.19 -16.20 -20.57
C ALA A 175 -0.10 -17.68 -20.20
N ARG A 176 0.92 -18.09 -19.44
CA ARG A 176 1.18 -19.49 -19.07
C ARG A 176 0.69 -19.85 -17.67
N LEU A 177 0.22 -18.88 -16.89
CA LEU A 177 -0.17 -19.12 -15.50
C LEU A 177 -1.68 -19.22 -15.33
N SER A 178 -2.10 -20.14 -14.47
CA SER A 178 -3.44 -20.13 -13.91
C SER A 178 -3.59 -19.02 -12.86
N PRO A 179 -4.83 -18.65 -12.48
CA PRO A 179 -5.08 -17.71 -11.37
C PRO A 179 -4.29 -18.08 -10.09
N ALA A 180 -4.35 -19.34 -9.68
CA ALA A 180 -3.64 -19.83 -8.49
C ALA A 180 -2.11 -19.71 -8.60
N GLN A 181 -1.53 -20.02 -9.77
CA GLN A 181 -0.10 -19.90 -10.00
C GLN A 181 0.36 -18.43 -10.02
N SER A 182 -0.44 -17.56 -10.63
CA SER A 182 -0.15 -16.12 -10.65
C SER A 182 -0.23 -15.50 -9.25
N LEU A 183 -1.21 -15.93 -8.44
CA LEU A 183 -1.35 -15.52 -7.04
C LEU A 183 -0.14 -15.97 -6.21
N ALA A 184 0.30 -17.22 -6.34
CA ALA A 184 1.50 -17.69 -5.66
C ALA A 184 2.76 -16.90 -6.07
N ALA A 185 2.87 -16.51 -7.35
CA ALA A 185 4.00 -15.72 -7.84
C ALA A 185 4.01 -14.29 -7.27
N ILE A 186 2.86 -13.61 -7.19
CA ILE A 186 2.78 -12.27 -6.60
C ILE A 186 2.95 -12.30 -5.08
N GLU A 187 2.48 -13.35 -4.40
CA GLU A 187 2.70 -13.53 -2.95
C GLU A 187 4.19 -13.59 -2.60
N ALA A 188 5.02 -14.18 -3.46
CA ALA A 188 6.48 -14.18 -3.28
C ALA A 188 7.11 -12.78 -3.39
N ALA A 189 6.44 -11.84 -4.07
CA ALA A 189 6.84 -10.43 -4.17
C ALA A 189 6.27 -9.55 -3.03
N ALA A 190 5.37 -10.09 -2.21
CA ALA A 190 4.80 -9.39 -1.06
C ALA A 190 5.82 -9.31 0.10
N PRO A 191 5.72 -8.29 0.98
CA PRO A 191 6.47 -8.24 2.22
C PRO A 191 6.17 -9.45 3.13
N SER A 192 7.20 -9.98 3.80
CA SER A 192 7.05 -11.05 4.80
C SER A 192 6.59 -10.57 6.18
N LEU A 193 6.52 -9.25 6.38
CA LEU A 193 6.20 -8.58 7.63
C LEU A 193 5.27 -7.40 7.37
N ARG A 194 4.55 -6.97 8.40
CA ARG A 194 3.66 -5.81 8.31
C ARG A 194 4.45 -4.51 8.30
N VAL A 195 4.28 -3.68 7.29
CA VAL A 195 5.03 -2.42 7.14
C VAL A 195 4.16 -1.20 7.49
N ILE A 196 4.49 -0.53 8.60
CA ILE A 196 3.94 0.78 8.98
C ILE A 196 4.96 1.85 8.59
N GLY A 197 4.92 2.24 7.31
CA GLY A 197 5.95 3.07 6.68
C GLY A 197 5.59 3.48 5.26
N VAL A 198 6.35 4.42 4.70
CA VAL A 198 6.22 4.91 3.31
C VAL A 198 7.53 4.70 2.57
N THR A 199 8.64 5.18 3.12
CA THR A 199 9.99 4.87 2.65
C THR A 199 10.63 4.01 3.71
N VAL A 200 10.89 2.76 3.39
CA VAL A 200 11.49 1.80 4.33
C VAL A 200 12.56 0.95 3.66
N ARG A 201 13.50 0.42 4.46
CA ARG A 201 14.50 -0.57 4.02
C ARG A 201 14.00 -1.98 4.26
N LEU A 202 13.03 -2.38 3.45
CA LEU A 202 12.32 -3.64 3.61
C LEU A 202 13.27 -4.85 3.53
N GLU A 203 14.22 -4.86 2.59
CA GLU A 203 15.14 -5.98 2.39
C GLU A 203 16.06 -6.24 3.59
N ILE A 204 16.33 -5.20 4.39
CA ILE A 204 17.08 -5.33 5.64
C ILE A 204 16.14 -5.83 6.75
N ALA A 205 14.95 -5.23 6.86
CA ALA A 205 13.96 -5.57 7.88
C ALA A 205 13.51 -7.04 7.82
N GLU A 206 13.29 -7.58 6.62
CA GLU A 206 12.82 -8.96 6.42
C GLU A 206 13.81 -10.02 6.89
N ARG A 207 15.12 -9.70 6.98
CA ARG A 207 16.13 -10.61 7.55
C ARG A 207 15.96 -10.85 9.04
N TYR A 208 15.23 -9.96 9.71
CA TYR A 208 14.99 -9.99 11.15
C TYR A 208 13.54 -10.34 11.49
N ALA A 209 12.68 -10.46 10.49
CA ALA A 209 11.30 -10.84 10.71
C ALA A 209 11.17 -12.35 10.92
N ARG A 210 10.15 -12.74 11.70
CA ARG A 210 9.72 -14.12 11.80
C ARG A 210 9.02 -14.55 10.52
N SER A 211 9.15 -15.83 10.19
CA SER A 211 8.46 -16.46 9.07
C SER A 211 6.93 -16.55 9.25
N ASP A 212 6.42 -16.35 10.47
CA ASP A 212 4.98 -16.41 10.77
C ASP A 212 4.22 -15.11 10.46
N GLY A 213 4.91 -14.06 9.97
CA GLY A 213 4.31 -12.82 9.50
C GLY A 213 3.79 -11.88 10.58
N ARG A 214 4.09 -12.15 11.87
CA ARG A 214 3.63 -11.31 12.99
C ARG A 214 4.53 -10.11 13.27
N SER A 215 5.73 -10.08 12.70
CA SER A 215 6.66 -8.98 12.87
C SER A 215 6.15 -7.72 12.16
N VAL A 216 6.48 -6.55 12.73
CA VAL A 216 6.04 -5.25 12.24
C VAL A 216 7.24 -4.33 12.05
N LEU A 217 7.42 -3.79 10.86
CA LEU A 217 8.38 -2.71 10.60
C LEU A 217 7.72 -1.36 10.82
N VAL A 218 8.27 -0.57 11.73
CA VAL A 218 7.86 0.80 11.99
C VAL A 218 8.91 1.74 11.40
N GLY A 219 8.51 2.49 10.37
CA GLY A 219 9.38 3.47 9.72
C GLY A 219 9.71 4.68 10.60
N GLU A 220 10.84 5.34 10.32
CA GLU A 220 11.35 6.52 11.05
C GLU A 220 10.27 7.59 11.31
N GLN A 221 9.48 7.90 10.28
CA GLN A 221 8.42 8.91 10.30
C GLN A 221 7.31 8.61 11.31
N TYR A 222 7.16 7.35 11.73
CA TYR A 222 6.15 6.93 12.71
C TYR A 222 6.69 6.87 14.14
N LEU A 223 8.02 6.90 14.35
CA LEU A 223 8.62 6.84 15.69
C LEU A 223 8.21 8.00 16.62
N PRO A 224 8.07 9.26 16.17
CA PRO A 224 7.51 10.32 17.01
C PRO A 224 6.08 10.03 17.47
N THR A 225 5.28 9.38 16.60
CA THR A 225 3.91 8.97 16.94
C THR A 225 3.92 7.84 17.97
N VAL A 226 4.85 6.88 17.85
CA VAL A 226 5.02 5.80 18.84
C VAL A 226 5.31 6.37 20.23
N LEU A 227 6.21 7.35 20.35
CA LEU A 227 6.52 7.97 21.65
C LEU A 227 5.29 8.62 22.30
N ARG A 228 4.44 9.27 21.50
CA ARG A 228 3.18 9.88 21.95
C ARG A 228 2.13 8.82 22.31
N LEU A 229 2.02 7.75 21.53
CA LEU A 229 1.09 6.66 21.82
C LEU A 229 1.50 5.90 23.09
N ALA A 230 2.80 5.72 23.32
CA ALA A 230 3.33 5.09 24.52
C ALA A 230 2.96 5.87 25.79
N SER A 231 3.08 7.20 25.79
CA SER A 231 2.69 8.02 26.95
C SER A 231 1.18 8.01 27.20
N ALA A 232 0.37 7.77 26.15
CA ALA A 232 -1.07 7.63 26.26
C ALA A 232 -1.54 6.17 26.45
N SER A 233 -0.62 5.20 26.56
CA SER A 233 -0.91 3.76 26.58
C SER A 233 -1.85 3.30 25.45
N LYS A 234 -1.65 3.82 24.23
CA LYS A 234 -2.46 3.49 23.05
C LYS A 234 -1.70 2.54 22.10
N PRO A 235 -2.42 1.66 21.38
CA PRO A 235 -1.82 0.84 20.33
C PRO A 235 -1.43 1.68 19.11
N LEU A 236 -0.54 1.13 18.29
CA LEU A 236 -0.28 1.61 16.94
C LEU A 236 -1.20 0.86 15.98
N LEU A 237 -2.02 1.60 15.24
CA LEU A 237 -3.01 1.04 14.32
C LEU A 237 -2.39 0.73 12.96
N ASP A 238 -2.90 -0.31 12.29
CA ASP A 238 -2.51 -0.66 10.92
C ASP A 238 -3.16 0.30 9.92
N ASN A 239 -2.37 1.29 9.48
CA ASN A 239 -2.81 2.30 8.51
C ASN A 239 -2.40 1.98 7.07
N ARG A 240 -2.04 0.73 6.77
CA ARG A 240 -1.76 0.29 5.39
C ARG A 240 -3.02 0.34 4.53
N VAL A 241 -4.17 0.07 5.15
CA VAL A 241 -5.48 -0.02 4.50
C VAL A 241 -6.21 1.31 4.56
N VAL A 242 -6.58 1.82 3.39
CA VAL A 242 -7.32 3.06 3.21
C VAL A 242 -8.58 2.73 2.41
N ARG A 243 -9.71 2.62 3.11
CA ARG A 243 -11.02 2.40 2.49
C ARG A 243 -11.68 3.73 2.15
N PHE A 244 -12.29 3.82 0.98
CA PHE A 244 -13.03 5.00 0.57
C PHE A 244 -14.39 4.61 -0.01
N ARG A 245 -15.42 5.34 0.39
CA ARG A 245 -16.79 5.24 -0.13
C ARG A 245 -17.25 6.62 -0.61
N ASN A 246 -18.22 6.64 -1.50
CA ASN A 246 -18.81 7.87 -2.07
C ASN A 246 -17.74 8.82 -2.62
N PHE A 247 -16.75 8.26 -3.31
CA PHE A 247 -15.77 9.04 -4.03
C PHE A 247 -16.50 9.84 -5.11
N ARG A 248 -16.54 11.16 -4.93
CA ARG A 248 -17.11 12.09 -5.91
C ARG A 248 -16.06 13.13 -6.26
N PRO A 249 -15.68 13.28 -7.52
CA PRO A 249 -14.80 14.37 -7.93
C PRO A 249 -15.57 15.70 -7.87
N VAL A 250 -15.10 16.67 -7.09
CA VAL A 250 -15.66 18.03 -7.07
C VAL A 250 -14.53 19.01 -7.40
N ASN A 251 -14.58 19.69 -8.56
CA ASN A 251 -13.62 20.72 -8.97
C ASN A 251 -12.14 20.30 -8.79
N GLN A 252 -11.77 19.12 -9.27
CA GLN A 252 -10.42 18.55 -9.14
C GLN A 252 -9.97 18.26 -7.69
N ARG A 253 -10.86 18.43 -6.71
CA ARG A 253 -10.62 18.14 -5.30
C ARG A 253 -11.36 16.87 -4.91
N ILE A 254 -10.62 15.98 -4.25
CA ILE A 254 -11.16 14.75 -3.68
C ILE A 254 -11.91 15.13 -2.41
N ILE A 255 -13.24 15.11 -2.45
CA ILE A 255 -14.06 15.19 -1.23
C ILE A 255 -14.27 13.75 -0.76
N ARG A 256 -13.30 13.27 0.03
CA ARG A 256 -13.42 11.99 0.73
C ARG A 256 -14.46 12.18 1.83
N THR A 257 -15.62 11.54 1.70
CA THR A 257 -16.73 11.76 2.62
C THR A 257 -16.69 10.84 3.83
N THR A 258 -16.10 9.65 3.72
CA THR A 258 -15.94 8.76 4.89
C THR A 258 -14.69 7.90 4.79
N ASP A 259 -13.78 8.08 5.74
CA ASP A 259 -12.77 7.09 6.08
C ASP A 259 -13.43 6.16 7.09
N GLU A 260 -13.54 4.87 6.78
CA GLU A 260 -13.86 3.91 7.83
C GLU A 260 -12.76 4.00 8.90
N PRO A 261 -13.12 4.05 10.19
CA PRO A 261 -12.13 4.16 11.25
C PRO A 261 -11.20 2.95 11.21
N ILE A 262 -9.89 3.20 11.27
CA ILE A 262 -8.90 2.14 11.38
C ILE A 262 -9.04 1.51 12.77
N THR A 263 -9.43 0.24 12.82
CA THR A 263 -9.60 -0.51 14.07
C THR A 263 -8.51 -1.57 14.26
N GLU A 264 -7.86 -2.00 13.18
CA GLU A 264 -6.85 -3.05 13.23
C GLU A 264 -5.58 -2.56 13.95
N ILE A 265 -5.07 -3.39 14.86
CA ILE A 265 -3.87 -3.10 15.66
C ILE A 265 -2.65 -3.68 14.95
N ALA A 266 -1.70 -2.80 14.59
CA ALA A 266 -0.39 -3.22 14.12
C ALA A 266 0.51 -3.63 15.30
N VAL A 267 0.61 -2.76 16.32
CA VAL A 267 1.40 -3.02 17.53
C VAL A 267 0.52 -2.75 18.76
N PRO A 268 0.37 -3.72 19.68
CA PRO A 268 -0.43 -3.53 20.89
C PRO A 268 0.18 -2.46 21.80
N ALA A 269 -0.61 -1.89 22.72
CA ALA A 269 -0.17 -0.81 23.60
C ALA A 269 1.10 -1.17 24.40
N ALA A 270 1.23 -2.41 24.87
CA ALA A 270 2.43 -2.89 25.53
C ALA A 270 3.65 -2.92 24.59
N GLY A 271 3.48 -3.39 23.36
CA GLY A 271 4.53 -3.34 22.33
C GLY A 271 4.96 -1.91 21.99
N VAL A 272 4.00 -0.97 21.89
CA VAL A 272 4.29 0.47 21.68
C VAL A 272 5.13 1.04 22.82
N ARG A 273 4.81 0.71 24.08
CA ARG A 273 5.63 1.13 25.24
C ARG A 273 7.02 0.50 25.22
N ALA A 274 7.13 -0.76 24.80
CA ALA A 274 8.41 -1.44 24.66
C ALA A 274 9.28 -0.82 23.56
N ILE A 275 8.72 -0.46 22.40
CA ILE A 275 9.44 0.30 21.36
C ILE A 275 9.90 1.65 21.92
N ALA A 276 9.03 2.36 22.66
CA ALA A 276 9.40 3.62 23.27
C ALA A 276 10.51 3.47 24.33
N ALA A 277 10.56 2.34 25.05
CA ALA A 277 11.64 2.04 25.99
C ALA A 277 12.97 1.86 25.25
N VAL A 278 12.98 1.11 24.14
CA VAL A 278 14.16 0.98 23.27
C VAL A 278 14.62 2.35 22.79
N LEU A 279 13.71 3.18 22.25
CA LEU A 279 14.05 4.52 21.75
C LEU A 279 14.62 5.46 22.84
N ARG A 280 14.30 5.23 24.12
CA ARG A 280 14.80 6.01 25.26
C ARG A 280 16.02 5.41 25.94
N ALA A 281 16.44 4.20 25.56
CA ALA A 281 17.61 3.55 26.13
C ALA A 281 18.84 4.46 26.01
N PRO A 282 19.79 4.42 26.97
CA PRO A 282 20.95 5.32 26.99
C PRO A 282 21.74 5.35 25.68
N GLU A 283 21.83 4.20 25.01
CA GLU A 283 22.49 3.99 23.72
C GLU A 283 21.83 4.75 22.55
N ASN A 284 20.63 5.30 22.74
CA ASN A 284 19.80 5.93 21.72
C ASN A 284 19.59 7.45 21.92
N ARG A 285 20.31 8.08 22.85
CA ARG A 285 20.08 9.47 23.28
C ARG A 285 20.32 10.56 22.21
N THR A 286 20.99 10.25 21.10
CA THR A 286 21.36 11.23 20.06
C THR A 286 20.27 11.47 19.00
N GLY A 287 19.05 10.96 19.21
CA GLY A 287 17.95 11.05 18.25
C GLY A 287 18.00 9.88 17.25
N CYS A 288 16.95 9.07 17.24
CA CYS A 288 16.92 7.85 16.42
C CYS A 288 16.55 8.19 14.97
N ARG A 289 17.54 8.29 14.08
CA ARG A 289 17.35 8.15 12.63
C ARG A 289 17.39 6.67 12.28
N CYS A 290 16.28 5.99 12.50
CA CYS A 290 16.22 4.54 12.48
C CYS A 290 14.84 4.03 12.08
N GLU A 291 14.78 2.75 11.77
CA GLU A 291 13.55 1.97 11.69
C GLU A 291 13.59 0.90 12.78
N ILE A 292 12.41 0.45 13.22
CA ILE A 292 12.30 -0.59 14.23
C ILE A 292 11.53 -1.76 13.64
N VAL A 293 12.14 -2.96 13.62
CA VAL A 293 11.39 -4.20 13.49
C VAL A 293 10.95 -4.59 14.90
N PHE A 294 9.64 -4.66 15.12
CA PHE A 294 9.01 -5.15 16.34
C PHE A 294 8.56 -6.58 16.14
N ASP A 295 8.91 -7.46 17.08
CA ASP A 295 8.56 -8.87 17.00
C ASP A 295 8.05 -9.43 18.35
N PRO A 296 6.78 -9.83 18.43
CA PRO A 296 6.23 -10.44 19.62
C PRO A 296 6.61 -11.92 19.71
N LEU A 297 7.60 -12.25 20.54
CA LEU A 297 8.00 -13.64 20.79
C LEU A 297 6.89 -14.40 21.55
N ASP A 298 6.54 -13.87 22.72
CA ASP A 298 5.55 -14.42 23.64
C ASP A 298 4.87 -13.28 24.42
N SER A 299 3.97 -13.62 25.37
CA SER A 299 3.24 -12.63 26.16
C SER A 299 4.11 -11.83 27.14
N GLY A 300 5.33 -12.29 27.44
CA GLY A 300 6.25 -11.71 28.43
C GLY A 300 7.47 -11.00 27.82
N THR A 301 7.79 -11.25 26.55
CA THR A 301 9.03 -10.80 25.92
C THR A 301 8.81 -10.32 24.49
N TYR A 302 9.38 -9.15 24.18
CA TYR A 302 9.46 -8.62 22.83
C TYR A 302 10.91 -8.63 22.35
N GLN A 303 11.11 -9.01 21.08
CA GLN A 303 12.36 -8.77 20.38
C GLN A 303 12.19 -7.59 19.43
N MET A 304 13.24 -6.79 19.32
CA MET A 304 13.24 -5.65 18.41
C MET A 304 14.59 -5.51 17.75
N TRP A 305 14.60 -5.04 16.51
CA TRP A 305 15.82 -4.66 15.82
C TRP A 305 15.75 -3.20 15.44
N LYS A 306 16.75 -2.45 15.90
CA LYS A 306 16.96 -1.08 15.46
C LYS A 306 17.83 -1.12 14.22
N ILE A 307 17.28 -0.65 13.11
CA ILE A 307 17.98 -0.53 11.85
C ILE A 307 18.34 0.95 11.66
N PRO A 308 19.60 1.37 11.83
CA PRO A 308 19.97 2.78 11.71
C PRO A 308 19.93 3.20 10.23
N LEU A 309 19.37 4.36 9.89
CA LEU A 309 19.28 4.84 8.50
C LEU A 309 20.63 5.27 7.91
N ALA A 310 21.63 5.50 8.76
CA ALA A 310 22.98 5.81 8.32
C ALA A 310 23.59 4.59 7.58
N PRO A 311 24.24 4.78 6.42
CA PRO A 311 24.82 3.68 5.63
C PRO A 311 25.81 2.78 6.39
N SER A 312 26.56 3.35 7.34
CA SER A 312 27.54 2.63 8.17
C SER A 312 26.96 2.10 9.49
N GLY A 313 25.67 2.29 9.74
CA GLY A 313 25.04 1.91 11.00
C GLY A 313 24.86 0.40 11.12
N LYS A 314 25.29 -0.18 12.24
CA LYS A 314 25.05 -1.59 12.57
C LYS A 314 23.64 -1.77 13.12
N VAL A 315 22.96 -2.82 12.68
CA VAL A 315 21.68 -3.23 13.28
C VAL A 315 21.94 -3.71 14.70
N THR A 316 21.15 -3.23 15.65
CA THR A 316 21.24 -3.62 17.07
C THR A 316 19.99 -4.36 17.46
N LYS A 317 20.15 -5.50 18.14
CA LYS A 317 19.04 -6.28 18.67
C LYS A 317 18.74 -5.82 20.10
N TYR A 318 17.47 -5.79 20.44
CA TYR A 318 16.98 -5.50 21.77
C TYR A 318 16.01 -6.59 22.22
N VAL A 319 16.11 -6.98 23.47
CA VAL A 319 15.12 -7.80 24.17
C VAL A 319 14.45 -6.92 25.22
N VAL A 320 13.12 -6.90 25.21
CA VAL A 320 12.34 -6.06 26.12
C VAL A 320 11.37 -6.93 26.90
N ASN A 321 11.43 -6.84 28.23
CA ASN A 321 10.42 -7.45 29.09
C ASN A 321 9.09 -6.69 28.95
N ALA A 322 8.02 -7.37 28.59
CA ALA A 322 6.72 -6.75 28.28
C ALA A 322 6.01 -6.12 29.50
N LEU A 323 6.39 -6.53 30.73
CA LEU A 323 5.81 -6.02 31.98
C LEU A 323 6.62 -4.85 32.55
N ALA A 324 7.93 -5.04 32.69
CA ALA A 324 8.83 -4.06 33.29
C ALA A 324 9.35 -3.02 32.28
N PHE A 325 9.20 -3.29 30.98
CA PHE A 325 9.83 -2.52 29.89
C PHE A 325 11.35 -2.37 30.06
N ALA A 326 11.98 -3.28 30.78
CA ALA A 326 13.42 -3.37 30.91
C ALA A 326 14.02 -3.77 29.55
N VAL A 327 14.99 -2.98 29.08
CA VAL A 327 15.63 -3.14 27.77
C VAL A 327 17.02 -3.72 27.96
N ARG A 328 17.34 -4.78 27.21
CA ARG A 328 18.69 -5.33 27.09
C ARG A 328 19.11 -5.29 25.62
N ALA A 329 20.25 -4.67 25.33
CA ALA A 329 20.89 -4.72 24.01
C ALA A 329 21.66 -6.04 23.84
N GLU A 330 21.63 -6.59 22.63
CA GLU A 330 22.38 -7.78 22.21
C GLU A 330 23.19 -7.51 20.93
#